data_AF-A0A3R6NSM3-F1
#
_entry.id   AF-A0A3R6NSM3-F1
#
_cell.length_a   1.000
_cell.length_b   1.000
_cell.length_c   1.000
_cell.angle_alpha   90.00
_cell.angle_beta   90.00
_cell.angle_gamma   90.00
#
_symmetry.space_group_name_H-M   'P 1'
#
loop_
_entity.id
_entity.type
_entity.pdbx_description
1 polymer ?
#
loop_
_entity_poly.entity_id
_entity_poly.type
_entity_poly.pdbx_seq_one_letter_code
_entity_poly.pdbx_strand_id
1 'polypeptide(L)' 'MVTTKHKDVTERLVKINPFLAARIRVVLDVNKAERHIRGGMATKEKYLHEREEQEGQ' A
#
# COMPACT_ATOMS: atom_id res chain seq x y z
N MET A 1 1.01 -11.40 -3.71
CA MET A 1 -0.24 -11.91 -3.13
C MET A 1 -1.34 -10.87 -3.36
N VAL A 2 -2.33 -11.17 -4.21
CA VAL A 2 -3.47 -10.25 -4.43
C VAL A 2 -4.47 -10.49 -3.31
N THR A 3 -4.73 -9.46 -2.49
CA THR A 3 -5.71 -9.57 -1.40
C THR A 3 -7.13 -9.52 -1.96
N THR A 4 -8.07 -10.19 -1.32
CA THR A 4 -9.50 -10.23 -1.69
C THR A 4 -10.09 -8.84 -1.92
N LYS A 5 -9.68 -7.84 -1.13
CA LYS A 5 -10.05 -6.42 -1.33
C LYS A 5 -9.55 -5.84 -2.66
N HIS A 6 -8.31 -6.15 -3.07
CA HIS A 6 -7.81 -5.70 -4.37
C HIS A 6 -8.63 -6.30 -5.50
N LYS A 7 -9.00 -7.59 -5.40
CA LYS A 7 -9.78 -8.29 -6.44
C LYS A 7 -11.17 -7.67 -6.66
N ASP A 8 -11.90 -7.35 -5.59
CA ASP A 8 -13.20 -6.68 -5.70
C ASP A 8 -13.11 -5.26 -6.29
N VAL A 9 -12.08 -4.49 -5.91
CA VAL A 9 -11.94 -3.09 -6.33
C VAL A 9 -11.45 -2.96 -7.77
N THR A 10 -10.57 -3.86 -8.25
CA THR A 10 -10.05 -3.77 -9.63
C THR A 10 -10.85 -4.54 -10.66
N GLU A 11 -11.61 -5.58 -10.28
CA GLU A 11 -12.32 -6.44 -11.25
C GLU A 11 -13.85 -6.33 -11.15
N ARG A 12 -14.40 -6.35 -9.93
CA ARG A 12 -15.85 -6.35 -9.74
C ARG A 12 -16.44 -4.95 -9.79
N LEU A 13 -15.78 -3.98 -9.18
CA LEU A 13 -16.26 -2.59 -9.14
C LEU A 13 -16.31 -1.95 -10.54
N VAL A 14 -15.36 -2.28 -11.42
CA VAL A 14 -15.36 -1.82 -12.82
C VAL A 14 -16.63 -2.25 -13.56
N LYS A 15 -17.14 -3.46 -13.27
CA LYS A 15 -18.36 -4.00 -13.89
C LYS A 15 -19.65 -3.40 -13.33
N ILE A 16 -19.65 -3.03 -12.04
CA ILE A 16 -20.83 -2.51 -11.33
C ILE A 16 -20.95 -0.99 -11.48
N ASN A 17 -19.83 -0.26 -11.34
CA ASN A 17 -19.79 1.19 -11.40
C ASN A 17 -18.45 1.68 -11.99
N PRO A 18 -18.36 1.83 -13.33
CA PRO A 18 -17.13 2.24 -13.99
C PRO A 18 -16.68 3.66 -13.62
N PHE A 19 -17.61 4.57 -13.32
CA PHE A 19 -17.28 5.94 -12.88
C PHE A 19 -16.58 5.96 -11.53
N LEU A 20 -17.08 5.18 -10.55
CA LEU A 20 -16.45 5.06 -9.25
C LEU A 20 -15.10 4.35 -9.34
N ALA A 21 -14.98 3.33 -10.19
CA ALA A 21 -13.72 2.63 -10.43
C ALA A 21 -12.65 3.56 -11.02
N ALA A 22 -13.01 4.46 -11.94
CA ALA A 22 -12.09 5.46 -12.49
C ALA A 22 -11.55 6.41 -11.42
N ARG A 23 -12.38 6.85 -10.47
CA ARG A 23 -11.94 7.69 -9.35
C ARG A 23 -10.97 6.95 -8.42
N ILE A 24 -11.25 5.68 -8.14
CA ILE A 24 -10.41 4.86 -7.27
C ILE A 24 -9.07 4.54 -7.95
N ARG A 25 -9.05 4.38 -9.28
CA ARG A 25 -7.81 4.16 -10.04
C ARG A 25 -6.78 5.25 -9.77
N VAL A 26 -7.19 6.53 -9.77
CA VAL A 26 -6.31 7.66 -9.49
C VAL A 26 -5.63 7.51 -8.13
N VAL A 27 -6.40 7.17 -7.09
CA VAL A 27 -5.87 6.98 -5.73
C VAL A 27 -4.94 5.76 -5.65
N LEU A 28 -5.26 4.68 -6.36
CA LEU A 28 -4.40 3.49 -6.41
C LEU A 28 -3.08 3.76 -7.10
N ASP A 29 -3.08 4.59 -8.16
CA ASP A 29 -1.87 4.92 -8.91
C ASP A 29 -0.91 5.77 -8.07
N VAL A 30 -1.43 6.76 -7.34
CA VAL A 30 -0.66 7.54 -6.35
C VAL A 30 -0.07 6.61 -5.28
N ASN A 31 -0.90 5.77 -4.67
CA ASN A 31 -0.47 4.80 -3.66
C ASN A 31 0.63 3.85 -4.15
N LYS A 32 0.58 3.48 -5.43
CA LYS A 32 1.57 2.60 -6.06
C LYS A 32 2.88 3.33 -6.30
N ALA A 33 2.84 4.59 -6.74
CA ALA A 33 4.03 5.42 -6.89
C ALA A 33 4.74 5.66 -5.55
N GLU A 34 3.98 5.95 -4.50
CA GLU A 34 4.52 6.22 -3.14
C GLU A 34 4.98 4.96 -2.40
N ARG A 35 4.62 3.76 -2.88
CA ARG A 35 4.97 2.49 -2.22
C ARG A 35 6.46 2.37 -1.96
N HIS A 36 7.31 2.77 -2.91
CA HIS A 36 8.76 2.60 -2.75
C HIS A 36 9.33 3.53 -1.68
N ILE A 37 8.80 4.75 -1.57
CA ILE A 37 9.16 5.70 -0.50
C ILE A 37 8.76 5.10 0.86
N ARG A 38 7.52 4.62 0.97
CA ARG A 38 7.04 3.93 2.18
C ARG A 38 7.85 2.69 2.52
N GLY A 39 8.25 1.91 1.51
CA GLY A 39 9.10 0.73 1.70
C GLY A 39 10.47 1.09 2.28
N GLY A 40 11.11 2.15 1.77
CA GLY A 40 12.37 2.66 2.32
C GLY A 40 12.24 3.14 3.76
N MET A 41 11.16 3.85 4.09
CA MET A 41 10.88 4.29 5.47
C MET A 41 10.66 3.09 6.40
N ALA A 42 9.89 2.09 5.98
CA ALA A 42 9.65 0.89 6.78
C ALA A 42 10.94 0.09 7.07
N THR A 43 11.85 -0.02 6.09
CA THR A 43 13.16 -0.65 6.32
C THR A 43 13.99 0.16 7.31
N LYS A 44 14.01 1.49 7.17
CA LYS A 44 14.74 2.37 8.08
C LYS A 44 14.21 2.27 9.52
N GLU A 45 12.89 2.32 9.70
CA GLU A 45 12.25 2.16 11.02
C GLU A 45 12.55 0.81 11.64
N LYS A 46 12.48 -0.29 10.87
CA LYS A 46 12.82 -1.63 11.37
C LYS A 46 14.22 -1.65 11.99
N TYR A 47 15.23 -1.12 11.31
CA TYR A 47 16.60 -1.11 11.82
C TYR A 47 16.81 -0.14 12.98
N LEU A 48 16.08 0.99 13.02
CA LEU A 48 16.11 1.87 14.19
C LEU A 48 15.55 1.15 15.42
N HIS A 49 14.40 0.50 15.28
CA HIS A 49 13.74 -0.22 16.37
C HIS A 49 14.60 -1.39 16.87
N GLU A 50 15.18 -2.16 15.95
CA GLU A 50 16.12 -3.25 16.29
C GLU A 50 17.37 -2.75 17.03
N ARG A 51 17.82 -1.52 16.76
CA ARG A 51 18.95 -0.89 17.49
C ARG A 51 18.55 -0.38 18.86
N GLU A 52 17.40 0.29 18.97
CA GLU A 52 16.88 0.79 20.25
C GLU A 52 16.58 -0.37 21.22
N GLU A 53 16.08 -1.50 20.72
CA GLU A 53 15.89 -2.73 21.50
C GLU A 53 17.19 -3.36 22.00
N GLN A 54 18.30 -3.19 21.27
CA GLN A 54 19.63 -3.69 21.67
C GLN A 54 20.34 -2.77 22.68
N GLU A 55 20.11 -1.46 22.61
CA GLU A 55 20.71 -0.47 23.52
C GLU A 55 19.95 -0.35 24.86
N GLY A 56 18.69 -0.82 24.91
CA GLY A 56 17.86 -0.88 26.12
C GLY A 56 18.05 -2.14 26.99
N GLN A 57 19.00 -3.01 26.65
CA GLN A 57 19.41 -4.20 27.43
C GLN A 57 20.77 -3.97 28.08
#